data_AF-A0A2W4NIY4-F1
#
_entry.id   AF-A0A2W4NIY4-F1
#
_cell.length_a   1.000
_cell.length_b   1.000
_cell.length_c   1.000
_cell.angle_alpha   90.00
_cell.angle_beta   90.00
_cell.angle_gamma   90.00
#
_symmetry.space_group_name_H-M   'P 1'
#
loop_
_entity.id
_entity.type
_entity.pdbx_description
1 polymer ?
#
loop_
_entity_poly.entity_id
_entity_poly.type
_entity_poly.pdbx_seq_one_letter_code
_entity_poly.pdbx_strand_id
1 'polypeptide(L)'
;CASIYLDGEYRERDVDYEAVVFLERPEPAGGRVTVYELPGTTVASTVHHGGYSGLTHAYRDLLSWISANGYTIAGPEREIYLSGPATPGDQNDASCVTEIQVPVKR
;
A
#
# COMPACT_ATOMS: atom_id res chain seq x y z
N CYS A 1 6.19 7.29 3.58
CA CYS A 1 4.75 7.58 3.41
C CYS A 1 4.07 6.31 2.87
N ALA A 2 2.75 6.32 2.72
CA ALA A 2 2.03 5.22 2.11
C ALA A 2 0.83 5.71 1.30
N SER A 3 0.33 4.83 0.43
CA SER A 3 -0.96 4.96 -0.24
C SER A 3 -1.90 3.88 0.32
N ILE A 4 -3.16 4.22 0.60
CA ILE A 4 -4.21 3.28 1.03
C ILE A 4 -5.34 3.34 0.00
N TYR A 5 -5.62 2.23 -0.69
CA TYR A 5 -6.59 2.16 -1.78
C TYR A 5 -7.97 1.76 -1.25
N LEU A 6 -8.96 2.64 -1.37
CA LEU A 6 -10.26 2.52 -0.68
C LEU A 6 -11.34 1.82 -1.51
N ASP A 7 -11.11 1.64 -2.81
CA ASP A 7 -12.11 1.12 -3.73
C ASP A 7 -12.51 -0.35 -3.48
N GLY A 8 -11.66 -1.13 -2.77
CA GLY A 8 -11.90 -2.55 -2.47
C GLY A 8 -11.89 -3.48 -3.70
N GLU A 9 -11.79 -2.91 -4.89
CA GLU A 9 -11.64 -3.56 -6.19
C GLU A 9 -10.68 -2.76 -7.06
N TYR A 10 -10.16 -3.41 -8.10
CA TYR A 10 -9.30 -2.73 -9.08
C TYR A 10 -10.12 -1.72 -9.91
N ARG A 11 -9.60 -0.49 -10.01
CA ARG A 11 -10.15 0.56 -10.90
C ARG A 11 -9.04 1.17 -11.75
N GLU A 12 -9.32 1.36 -13.03
CA GLU A 12 -8.37 1.99 -13.96
C GLU A 12 -8.34 3.52 -13.84
N ARG A 13 -9.44 4.13 -13.37
CA ARG A 13 -9.65 5.59 -13.31
C ARG A 13 -10.47 5.94 -12.09
N ASP A 14 -10.36 7.20 -11.68
CA ASP A 14 -11.09 7.77 -10.53
C ASP A 14 -10.91 6.92 -9.27
N VAL A 15 -9.67 6.45 -9.07
CA VAL A 15 -9.25 5.64 -7.93
C VAL A 15 -9.37 6.47 -6.66
N ASP A 16 -10.09 5.95 -5.67
CA ASP A 16 -10.18 6.54 -4.34
C ASP A 16 -9.06 5.98 -3.46
N TYR A 17 -8.16 6.86 -3.03
CA TYR A 17 -7.03 6.49 -2.21
C TYR A 17 -6.61 7.62 -1.26
N GLU A 18 -6.04 7.23 -0.13
CA GLU A 18 -5.43 8.16 0.81
C GLU A 18 -3.90 8.18 0.64
N ALA A 19 -3.33 9.37 0.50
CA ALA A 19 -1.89 9.57 0.65
C ALA A 19 -1.59 9.91 2.12
N VAL A 20 -0.88 9.02 2.83
CA VAL A 20 -0.69 9.10 4.28
C VAL A 20 0.79 9.19 4.68
N VAL A 21 1.02 9.79 5.85
CA VAL A 21 2.31 9.77 6.55
C VAL A 21 2.10 9.20 7.94
N PHE A 22 3.04 8.37 8.39
CA PHE A 22 3.01 7.85 9.75
C PHE A 22 3.51 8.92 10.72
N LEU A 23 2.78 9.10 11.83
CA LEU A 23 3.12 10.05 12.87
C LEU A 23 3.62 9.30 14.10
N GLU A 24 4.67 9.80 14.75
CA GLU A 24 5.16 9.24 16.02
C GLU A 24 4.19 9.52 17.19
N ARG A 25 3.37 10.56 17.06
CA ARG A 25 2.34 10.98 18.01
C ARG A 25 1.18 11.65 17.26
N PRO A 26 -0.04 11.66 17.82
CA PRO A 26 -1.15 12.41 17.22
C PRO A 26 -0.83 13.90 17.10
N GLU A 27 -1.17 14.49 15.97
CA GLU A 27 -1.11 15.94 15.72
C GLU A 27 -2.51 16.44 15.34
N PRO A 28 -2.83 17.73 15.51
CA PRO A 28 -4.12 18.27 15.13
C PRO A 28 -4.39 18.14 13.62
N ALA A 29 -5.59 17.67 13.26
CA ALA A 29 -6.08 17.73 11.89
C ALA A 29 -6.26 19.18 11.41
N GLY A 30 -6.20 19.42 10.10
CA GLY A 30 -6.28 20.75 9.54
C GLY A 30 -6.57 20.79 8.04
N GLY A 31 -7.49 21.67 7.64
CA GLY A 31 -7.88 21.84 6.24
C GLY A 31 -8.42 20.54 5.63
N ARG A 32 -7.72 20.00 4.64
CA ARG A 32 -8.06 18.73 3.96
C ARG A 32 -7.36 17.51 4.57
N VAL A 33 -6.55 17.69 5.60
CA VAL A 33 -5.79 16.61 6.25
C VAL A 33 -6.55 16.16 7.49
N THR A 34 -6.91 14.88 7.52
CA THR A 34 -7.44 14.21 8.70
C THR A 34 -6.30 13.50 9.43
N VAL A 35 -6.47 13.29 10.74
CA VAL A 35 -5.55 12.49 11.56
C VAL A 35 -6.40 11.44 12.25
N TYR A 36 -6.04 10.18 12.05
CA TYR A 36 -6.75 9.04 12.61
C TYR A 36 -5.77 7.91 12.91
N GLU A 37 -6.17 7.00 13.79
CA GLU A 37 -5.41 5.79 14.08
C GLU A 37 -5.77 4.71 13.05
N LEU A 38 -4.79 4.21 12.32
CA LEU A 38 -4.98 3.10 11.41
C LEU A 38 -5.11 1.79 12.23
N PRO A 39 -6.25 1.08 12.17
CA PRO A 39 -6.45 -0.09 13.01
C PRO A 39 -5.41 -1.18 12.74
N GLY A 40 -4.89 -1.77 13.82
CA GLY A 40 -4.10 -2.99 13.75
C GLY A 40 -4.92 -4.11 13.12
N THR A 41 -4.38 -4.71 12.05
CA THR A 41 -5.04 -5.79 11.31
C THR A 41 -4.01 -6.83 10.88
N THR A 42 -4.47 -8.06 10.65
CA THR A 42 -3.62 -9.09 10.03
C THR A 42 -3.53 -8.81 8.54
N VAL A 43 -2.29 -8.77 8.03
CA VAL A 43 -2.01 -8.54 6.61
C VAL A 43 -1.20 -9.69 6.04
N ALA A 44 -1.43 -10.01 4.77
CA ALA A 44 -0.43 -10.65 3.95
C ALA A 44 0.44 -9.53 3.34
N SER A 45 1.75 -9.70 3.35
CA SER A 45 2.69 -8.67 2.92
C SER A 45 3.78 -9.25 2.01
N THR A 46 4.24 -8.43 1.07
CA THR A 46 5.44 -8.68 0.27
C THR A 46 6.27 -7.40 0.14
N VAL A 47 7.58 -7.53 0.05
CA VAL A 47 8.51 -6.40 -0.18
C VAL A 47 9.08 -6.50 -1.58
N HIS A 48 8.79 -5.49 -2.40
CA HIS A 48 9.30 -5.34 -3.75
C HIS A 48 10.56 -4.46 -3.75
N HIS A 49 11.62 -4.96 -4.37
CA HIS A 49 12.84 -4.22 -4.65
C HIS A 49 12.88 -3.87 -6.15
N GLY A 50 12.90 -2.58 -6.46
CA GLY A 50 12.89 -2.05 -7.82
C GLY A 50 11.79 -1.02 -8.05
N GLY A 51 11.77 -0.45 -9.26
CA GLY A 51 10.83 0.60 -9.63
C GLY A 51 9.35 0.21 -9.53
N TYR A 52 8.50 1.21 -9.42
CA TYR A 52 7.05 1.08 -9.27
C TYR A 52 6.38 0.37 -10.45
N SER A 53 6.97 0.43 -11.65
CA SER A 53 6.49 -0.34 -12.81
C SER A 53 6.48 -1.86 -12.58
N GLY A 54 7.26 -2.36 -11.62
CA GLY A 54 7.29 -3.78 -11.24
C GLY A 54 6.22 -4.19 -10.21
N LEU A 55 5.50 -3.24 -9.59
CA LEU A 55 4.57 -3.56 -8.49
C LEU A 55 3.44 -4.51 -8.91
N THR A 56 3.00 -4.47 -10.16
CA THR A 56 2.00 -5.41 -10.69
C THR A 56 2.43 -6.87 -10.53
N HIS A 57 3.73 -7.17 -10.66
CA HIS A 57 4.24 -8.53 -10.44
C HIS A 57 4.17 -8.92 -8.96
N ALA A 58 4.58 -8.02 -8.06
CA ALA A 58 4.53 -8.24 -6.63
C ALA A 58 3.07 -8.44 -6.13
N TYR A 59 2.13 -7.62 -6.63
CA TYR A 59 0.69 -7.79 -6.37
C TYR A 59 0.19 -9.15 -6.82
N ARG A 60 0.47 -9.55 -8.07
CA ARG A 60 0.06 -10.85 -8.61
C ARG A 60 0.54 -11.99 -7.73
N ASP A 61 1.80 -11.97 -7.32
CA ASP A 61 2.40 -13.04 -6.54
C ASP A 61 1.80 -13.09 -5.11
N LEU A 62 1.59 -11.93 -4.49
CA LEU A 62 0.94 -11.81 -3.18
C LEU A 62 -0.52 -12.30 -3.21
N LEU A 63 -1.32 -11.84 -4.17
CA LEU A 63 -2.73 -12.23 -4.32
C LEU A 63 -2.88 -13.74 -4.61
N SER A 64 -1.97 -14.30 -5.43
CA SER A 64 -1.92 -15.75 -5.68
C SER A 64 -1.64 -16.52 -4.39
N TRP A 65 -0.69 -16.04 -3.58
CA TRP A 65 -0.36 -16.65 -2.29
C TRP A 65 -1.54 -16.58 -1.31
N ILE A 66 -2.23 -15.43 -1.20
CA ILE A 66 -3.41 -15.25 -0.33
C ILE A 66 -4.46 -16.31 -0.66
N SER A 67 -4.82 -16.44 -1.95
CA SER A 67 -5.81 -17.41 -2.40
C SER A 67 -5.36 -18.86 -2.15
N ALA A 68 -4.13 -19.20 -2.50
CA ALA A 68 -3.59 -20.55 -2.33
C ALA A 68 -3.50 -20.99 -0.86
N ASN A 69 -3.40 -20.04 0.08
CA ASN A 69 -3.30 -20.31 1.51
C ASN A 69 -4.64 -20.16 2.27
N GLY A 70 -5.75 -20.05 1.52
CA GLY A 70 -7.12 -20.05 2.08
C GLY A 70 -7.48 -18.77 2.83
N TYR A 71 -6.82 -17.65 2.52
CA TYR A 71 -7.17 -16.34 3.09
C TYR A 71 -8.15 -15.60 2.18
N THR A 72 -8.96 -14.75 2.79
CA THR A 72 -9.83 -13.79 2.09
C THR A 72 -9.39 -12.37 2.39
N ILE A 73 -9.49 -11.49 1.40
CA ILE A 73 -9.21 -10.06 1.56
C ILE A 73 -10.24 -9.46 2.51
N ALA A 74 -9.78 -8.66 3.46
CA ALA A 74 -10.56 -8.16 4.58
C ALA A 74 -10.57 -6.63 4.70
N GLY A 75 -9.99 -5.91 3.74
CA GLY A 75 -9.92 -4.45 3.77
C GLY A 75 -9.01 -3.87 2.69
N PRO A 76 -8.81 -2.54 2.72
CA PRO A 76 -8.06 -1.80 1.71
C PRO A 76 -6.58 -2.15 1.73
N GLU A 77 -6.02 -2.42 0.55
CA GLU A 77 -4.58 -2.63 0.36
C GLU A 77 -3.78 -1.34 0.55
N ARG A 78 -2.50 -1.51 0.86
CA ARG A 78 -1.58 -0.43 1.22
C ARG A 78 -0.26 -0.63 0.51
N GLU A 79 0.28 0.44 -0.04
CA GLU A 79 1.66 0.51 -0.53
C GLU A 79 2.46 1.40 0.41
N ILE A 80 3.46 0.83 1.09
CA ILE A 80 4.34 1.54 2.00
C ILE A 80 5.68 1.78 1.30
N TYR A 81 5.98 3.04 1.00
CA TYR A 81 7.21 3.44 0.33
C TYR A 81 8.35 3.56 1.34
N LEU A 82 9.10 2.48 1.51
CA LEU A 82 10.25 2.39 2.44
C LEU A 82 11.46 3.15 1.89
N SER A 83 11.66 3.09 0.57
CA SER A 83 12.61 3.92 -0.16
C SER A 83 11.98 4.36 -1.48
N GLY A 84 11.89 5.67 -1.70
CA GLY A 84 11.35 6.26 -2.93
C GLY A 84 12.45 6.54 -3.96
N PRO A 85 12.07 6.97 -5.18
CA PRO A 85 13.03 7.24 -6.24
C PRO A 85 13.91 8.43 -5.90
N ALA A 86 15.18 8.38 -6.30
CA ALA A 86 16.13 9.46 -6.12
C ALA A 86 15.71 10.72 -6.89
N THR A 87 15.08 10.52 -8.04
CA THR A 87 14.47 11.59 -8.85
C THR A 87 12.95 11.56 -8.69
N PRO A 88 12.31 12.65 -8.25
CA PRO A 88 10.85 12.70 -8.14
C PRO A 88 10.16 12.32 -9.45
N GLY A 89 9.26 11.34 -9.38
CA GLY A 89 8.48 10.87 -10.52
C GLY A 89 9.14 9.76 -11.36
N ASP A 90 10.39 9.39 -11.11
CA ASP A 90 11.02 8.25 -11.79
C ASP A 90 10.37 6.93 -11.33
N GLN A 91 9.53 6.37 -12.19
CA GLN A 91 8.79 5.12 -11.92
C GLN A 91 9.67 3.86 -12.05
N ASN A 92 10.88 3.98 -12.58
CA ASN A 92 11.74 2.84 -12.90
C ASN A 92 13.03 2.79 -12.06
N ASP A 93 13.17 3.68 -11.09
CA ASP A 93 14.34 3.69 -10.20
C ASP A 93 14.47 2.35 -9.47
N ALA A 94 15.55 1.63 -9.77
CA ALA A 94 15.80 0.30 -9.23
C ALA A 94 16.16 0.30 -7.74
N SER A 95 16.45 1.48 -7.16
CA SER A 95 16.74 1.63 -5.73
C SER A 95 15.48 1.71 -4.86
N CYS A 96 14.30 1.86 -5.48
CA CYS A 96 13.02 1.88 -4.77
C CYS A 96 12.78 0.58 -3.98
N VAL A 97 12.18 0.72 -2.80
CA VAL A 97 11.74 -0.38 -1.96
C VAL A 97 10.32 -0.09 -1.48
N THR A 98 9.39 -0.96 -1.83
CA THR A 98 7.97 -0.80 -1.51
C THR A 98 7.43 -2.06 -0.86
N GLU A 99 6.79 -1.94 0.30
CA GLU A 99 6.04 -3.03 0.91
C GLU A 99 4.57 -2.92 0.49
N ILE A 100 4.00 -4.00 -0.04
CA ILE A 100 2.58 -4.10 -0.33
C ILE A 100 1.94 -4.91 0.80
N GLN A 101 0.92 -4.35 1.44
CA GLN A 101 0.12 -5.02 2.46
C GLN A 101 -1.33 -5.17 2.01
N VAL A 102 -1.87 -6.38 2.13
CA VAL A 102 -3.29 -6.67 1.89
C VAL A 102 -3.88 -7.21 3.20
N PRO A 103 -4.86 -6.52 3.83
CA PRO A 103 -5.56 -7.05 4.99
C PRO A 103 -6.25 -8.38 4.67
N VAL A 104 -6.08 -9.38 5.53
CA VAL A 104 -6.62 -10.73 5.32
C VAL A 104 -7.27 -11.31 6.57
N LYS A 105 -8.19 -12.24 6.34
CA LYS A 105 -8.80 -13.10 7.37
C LYS A 105 -8.92 -14.54 6.87
N ARG A 106 -9.03 -15.49 7.80
CA ARG A 106 -9.40 -16.89 7.52
C ARG A 106 -10.84 -17.14 7.93
#